data_AF-A0A8S3W8T6-F1
#
_entry.id   AF-A0A8S3W8T6-F1
#
_cell.length_a   1.000
_cell.length_b   1.000
_cell.length_c   1.000
_cell.angle_alpha   90.00
_cell.angle_beta   90.00
_cell.angle_gamma   90.00
#
_symmetry.space_group_name_H-M   'P 1'
#
loop_
_entity.id
_entity.type
_entity.pdbx_description
1 polymer ?
#
loop_
_entity_poly.entity_id
_entity_poly.type
_entity_poly.pdbx_seq_one_letter_code
_entity_poly.pdbx_strand_id
1 'polypeptide(L)'
;MERWLKGVKRVARTSSNDAECSKAVRAENIAITDPDDDATTSSSTVSKTKKRKYDESYISFGFVNSNDSSLCMLCSKLLPNSSMAPAKLRRHLETVHPESKDKNKEFFVRKKEQLLESQKNMMHVAQTINEKATEASYLVSYRIAQAGEAHTIAENLIKPCVR
;
A
#
# COMPACT_ATOMS: atom_id res chain seq x y z
N MET A 1 14.35 -12.81 -38.90
CA MET A 1 14.24 -14.27 -38.67
C MET A 1 13.88 -14.49 -37.21
N GLU A 2 12.58 -14.55 -36.95
CA GLU A 2 11.96 -14.57 -35.61
C GLU A 2 11.78 -16.02 -35.15
N ARG A 3 12.67 -16.54 -34.31
CA ARG A 3 12.64 -17.96 -33.89
C ARG A 3 12.96 -18.19 -32.40
N TRP A 4 12.37 -17.42 -31.48
CA TRP A 4 12.46 -17.73 -30.04
C TRP A 4 11.10 -17.85 -29.32
N LEU A 5 10.01 -17.25 -29.79
CA LEU A 5 8.78 -17.14 -28.99
C LEU A 5 7.84 -18.38 -29.03
N LYS A 6 8.32 -19.60 -28.81
CA LYS A 6 7.43 -20.74 -28.58
C LYS A 6 7.90 -21.68 -27.47
N GLY A 7 7.15 -21.67 -26.36
CA GLY A 7 6.96 -22.86 -25.54
C GLY A 7 7.21 -22.72 -24.05
N VAL A 8 6.29 -22.10 -23.30
CA VAL A 8 6.13 -22.39 -21.86
C VAL A 8 4.73 -22.93 -21.63
N LYS A 9 4.66 -24.23 -21.32
CA LYS A 9 3.45 -24.99 -21.04
C LYS A 9 3.03 -24.69 -19.60
N ARG A 10 1.85 -24.08 -19.42
CA ARG A 10 1.24 -23.89 -18.10
C ARG A 10 0.80 -25.24 -17.55
N VAL A 11 1.34 -25.64 -16.40
CA VAL A 11 0.77 -26.68 -15.54
C VAL A 11 -0.06 -25.97 -14.47
N ALA A 12 -1.34 -26.30 -14.39
CA ALA A 12 -2.17 -25.94 -13.25
C ALA A 12 -1.98 -26.97 -12.13
N ARG A 13 -1.76 -26.53 -10.90
CA ARG A 13 -2.00 -27.33 -9.69
C ARG A 13 -2.75 -26.51 -8.66
N THR A 14 -3.82 -27.12 -8.19
CA THR A 14 -4.78 -26.72 -7.16
C THR A 14 -4.27 -27.03 -5.76
N SER A 15 -4.86 -26.36 -4.75
CA SER A 15 -5.10 -26.81 -3.35
C SER A 15 -3.84 -27.09 -2.50
N SER A 16 -3.78 -27.02 -1.18
CA SER A 16 -4.65 -26.76 -0.03
C SER A 16 -3.67 -26.54 1.16
N ASN A 17 -4.24 -26.18 2.31
CA ASN A 17 -3.61 -25.70 3.54
C ASN A 17 -2.65 -26.66 4.30
N ASP A 18 -2.01 -26.03 5.29
CA ASP A 18 -1.72 -26.48 6.67
C ASP A 18 -0.28 -26.91 7.07
N ALA A 19 -0.03 -26.67 8.37
CA ALA A 19 1.10 -26.98 9.26
C ALA A 19 2.09 -25.82 9.53
N GLU A 20 2.53 -25.50 10.75
CA GLU A 20 2.27 -25.94 12.15
C GLU A 20 3.17 -25.06 13.07
N CYS A 21 2.92 -25.11 14.39
CA CYS A 21 3.93 -25.25 15.49
C CYS A 21 3.88 -24.15 16.55
N SER A 22 3.84 -24.38 17.87
CA SER A 22 3.51 -25.50 18.78
C SER A 22 3.49 -24.92 20.21
N LYS A 23 2.69 -25.49 21.12
CA LYS A 23 3.11 -26.12 22.41
C LYS A 23 1.98 -26.13 23.45
N ALA A 24 1.81 -27.32 24.04
CA ALA A 24 0.90 -27.68 25.11
C ALA A 24 1.59 -27.64 26.47
N VAL A 25 0.86 -27.49 27.59
CA VAL A 25 0.95 -28.35 28.80
C VAL A 25 -0.41 -28.41 29.53
N ARG A 26 -0.61 -29.58 30.15
CA ARG A 26 -1.74 -30.25 30.83
C ARG A 26 -2.43 -29.56 32.03
N ALA A 27 -3.56 -30.18 32.35
CA ALA A 27 -4.60 -29.91 33.33
C ALA A 27 -4.34 -30.45 34.75
N GLU A 28 -5.09 -29.93 35.72
CA GLU A 28 -5.58 -30.67 36.89
C GLU A 28 -7.06 -30.30 37.17
N ASN A 29 -7.87 -31.33 37.46
CA ASN A 29 -9.31 -31.26 37.67
C ASN A 29 -9.62 -31.73 39.10
N ILE A 30 -10.47 -31.03 39.86
CA ILE A 30 -11.21 -31.61 41.01
C ILE A 30 -12.63 -31.00 41.02
N ALA A 31 -13.64 -31.89 40.97
CA ALA A 31 -15.09 -31.64 41.01
C ALA A 31 -15.57 -31.28 42.45
N ILE A 32 -16.79 -30.83 42.80
CA ILE A 32 -18.20 -31.14 42.45
C ILE A 32 -19.02 -29.93 43.02
N THR A 33 -20.03 -29.31 42.38
CA THR A 33 -21.50 -29.58 42.47
C THR A 33 -22.31 -28.58 41.60
N ASP A 34 -23.27 -29.08 40.81
CA ASP A 34 -24.37 -28.37 40.09
C ASP A 34 -25.57 -28.03 41.02
N PRO A 35 -26.62 -27.22 40.64
CA PRO A 35 -27.07 -26.84 39.28
C PRO A 35 -27.57 -25.38 39.02
N ASP A 36 -27.85 -25.11 37.73
CA ASP A 36 -28.88 -24.25 37.10
C ASP A 36 -28.56 -22.87 36.45
N ASP A 37 -28.89 -22.83 35.15
CA ASP A 37 -29.36 -21.74 34.25
C ASP A 37 -28.60 -20.40 34.06
N ASP A 38 -27.88 -20.29 32.95
CA ASP A 38 -28.27 -19.51 31.75
C ASP A 38 -27.02 -19.10 30.96
N ALA A 39 -27.04 -19.43 29.68
CA ALA A 39 -25.91 -19.35 28.78
C ALA A 39 -25.57 -17.90 28.44
N THR A 40 -24.42 -17.40 28.89
CA THR A 40 -23.72 -16.31 28.18
C THR A 40 -22.26 -16.71 27.96
N THR A 41 -22.09 -17.65 27.03
CA THR A 41 -20.84 -17.89 26.33
C THR A 41 -20.34 -16.56 25.78
N SER A 42 -19.17 -16.17 26.25
CA SER A 42 -18.40 -15.00 25.85
C SER A 42 -17.96 -15.17 24.39
N SER A 43 -18.90 -14.94 23.47
CA SER A 43 -18.63 -14.90 22.04
C SER A 43 -17.99 -13.55 21.75
N SER A 44 -16.67 -13.53 21.65
CA SER A 44 -15.91 -12.45 21.02
C SER A 44 -16.35 -12.36 19.56
N THR A 45 -17.47 -11.68 19.33
CA THR A 45 -17.93 -11.35 18.00
C THR A 45 -16.91 -10.40 17.41
N VAL A 46 -16.15 -10.87 16.42
CA VAL A 46 -15.39 -10.01 15.53
C VAL A 46 -16.41 -9.22 14.74
N SER A 47 -16.90 -8.13 15.34
CA SER A 47 -17.83 -7.23 14.70
C SER A 47 -17.13 -6.69 13.46
N LYS A 48 -17.70 -7.00 12.28
CA LYS A 48 -17.23 -6.42 11.02
C LYS A 48 -17.36 -4.91 11.16
N THR A 49 -16.26 -4.22 11.46
CA THR A 49 -16.25 -2.77 11.60
C THR A 49 -16.72 -2.17 10.29
N LYS A 50 -17.88 -1.49 10.31
CA LYS A 50 -18.42 -0.80 9.15
C LYS A 50 -17.38 0.20 8.65
N LYS A 51 -16.91 0.03 7.41
CA LYS A 51 -16.02 1.00 6.77
C LYS A 51 -16.81 2.25 6.40
N ARG A 52 -16.29 3.42 6.75
CA ARG A 52 -16.87 4.71 6.33
C ARG A 52 -16.48 4.96 4.87
N LYS A 53 -17.45 5.30 4.02
CA LYS A 53 -17.16 5.74 2.64
C LYS A 53 -16.68 7.19 2.64
N TYR A 54 -15.81 7.52 1.69
CA TYR A 54 -15.39 8.90 1.47
C TYR A 54 -16.57 9.77 1.03
N ASP A 55 -16.60 11.02 1.47
CA ASP A 55 -17.57 12.03 1.07
C ASP A 55 -16.82 13.26 0.52
N GLU A 56 -17.25 13.78 -0.64
CA GLU A 56 -16.60 14.93 -1.28
C GLU A 56 -16.64 16.21 -0.45
N SER A 57 -17.56 16.34 0.51
CA SER A 57 -17.56 17.44 1.48
C SER A 57 -16.27 17.50 2.30
N TYR A 58 -15.53 16.39 2.42
CA TYR A 58 -14.29 16.32 3.19
C TYR A 58 -13.13 17.10 2.55
N ILE A 59 -13.30 17.55 1.30
CA ILE A 59 -12.41 18.56 0.70
C ILE A 59 -12.35 19.82 1.56
N SER A 60 -13.46 20.22 2.18
CA SER A 60 -13.48 21.39 3.09
C SER A 60 -12.64 21.20 4.36
N PHE A 61 -12.32 19.96 4.72
CA PHE A 61 -11.40 19.63 5.83
C PHE A 61 -9.96 19.40 5.34
N GLY A 62 -9.68 19.60 4.06
CA GLY A 62 -8.34 19.41 3.50
C GLY A 62 -8.00 17.98 3.10
N PHE A 63 -8.99 17.11 2.84
CA PHE A 63 -8.76 15.71 2.49
C PHE A 63 -9.24 15.33 1.09
N VAL A 64 -8.60 14.30 0.53
CA VAL A 64 -9.02 13.61 -0.70
C VAL A 64 -9.08 12.10 -0.49
N ASN A 65 -9.88 11.41 -1.29
CA ASN A 65 -9.96 9.95 -1.28
C ASN A 65 -8.66 9.34 -1.81
N SER A 66 -8.16 8.32 -1.14
CA SER A 66 -7.05 7.47 -1.60
C SER A 66 -7.31 6.04 -1.15
N ASN A 67 -7.83 5.19 -2.05
CA ASN A 67 -8.01 3.75 -1.86
C ASN A 67 -8.53 3.36 -0.45
N ASP A 68 -9.79 3.69 -0.14
CA ASP A 68 -10.46 3.46 1.16
C ASP A 68 -9.92 4.26 2.37
N SER A 69 -8.94 5.12 2.14
CA SER A 69 -8.32 6.00 3.13
C SER A 69 -8.49 7.47 2.73
N SER A 70 -8.22 8.38 3.66
CA SER A 70 -8.24 9.82 3.40
C SER A 70 -6.82 10.37 3.43
N LEU A 71 -6.41 11.06 2.37
CA LEU A 71 -5.10 11.70 2.25
C LEU A 71 -5.23 13.20 2.52
N CYS A 72 -4.41 13.74 3.43
CA CYS A 72 -4.35 15.18 3.67
C CYS A 72 -3.66 15.89 2.49
N MET A 73 -4.25 16.97 1.99
CA MET A 73 -3.70 17.75 0.87
C MET A 73 -2.53 18.67 1.25
N LEU A 74 -2.34 18.93 2.55
CA LEU A 74 -1.34 19.88 3.05
C LEU A 74 -0.03 19.18 3.44
N CYS A 75 -0.11 18.04 4.13
CA CYS A 75 1.07 17.26 4.54
C CYS A 75 1.22 15.91 3.82
N SER A 76 0.32 15.56 2.89
CA SER A 76 0.32 14.25 2.22
C SER A 76 0.29 13.05 3.17
N LYS A 77 -0.21 13.23 4.39
CA LYS A 77 -0.39 12.14 5.36
C LYS A 77 -1.63 11.34 5.04
N LEU A 78 -1.46 10.02 4.90
CA LEU A 78 -2.57 9.07 4.74
C LEU A 78 -3.16 8.73 6.12
N LEU A 79 -4.48 8.85 6.25
CA LEU A 79 -5.21 8.47 7.45
C LEU A 79 -6.06 7.22 7.18
N PRO A 80 -6.04 6.23 8.09
CA PRO A 80 -6.82 5.01 7.91
C PRO A 80 -8.32 5.30 7.96
N ASN A 81 -9.13 4.38 7.44
CA ASN A 81 -10.59 4.50 7.39
C ASN A 81 -11.24 4.82 8.76
N SER A 82 -10.70 4.24 9.84
CA SER A 82 -11.15 4.50 11.22
C SER A 82 -11.00 5.98 11.65
N SER A 83 -10.19 6.75 10.92
CA SER A 83 -9.95 8.17 11.12
C SER A 83 -10.70 9.08 10.13
N MET A 84 -11.47 8.52 9.19
CA MET A 84 -12.28 9.29 8.22
C MET A 84 -13.53 9.93 8.82
N ALA A 85 -13.73 9.85 10.15
CA ALA A 85 -14.80 10.58 10.81
C ALA A 85 -14.60 12.10 10.64
N PRO A 86 -15.63 12.89 10.28
CA PRO A 86 -15.48 14.33 10.08
C PRO A 86 -14.82 15.06 11.26
N ALA A 87 -15.16 14.69 12.50
CA ALA A 87 -14.54 15.25 13.70
C ALA A 87 -13.02 14.99 13.78
N LYS A 88 -12.56 13.81 13.33
CA LYS A 88 -11.15 13.45 13.32
C LYS A 88 -10.39 14.16 12.19
N LEU A 89 -11.00 14.29 11.01
CA LEU A 89 -10.44 15.06 9.89
C LEU A 89 -10.29 16.53 10.26
N ARG A 90 -11.33 17.14 10.84
CA ARG A 90 -11.30 18.52 11.34
C ARG A 90 -10.23 18.72 12.41
N ARG A 91 -10.17 17.82 13.40
CA ARG A 91 -9.12 17.86 14.42
C ARG A 91 -7.72 17.79 13.81
N HIS A 92 -7.50 16.94 12.80
CA HIS A 92 -6.23 16.90 12.10
C HIS A 92 -5.90 18.26 11.46
N LEU A 93 -6.85 18.87 10.75
CA LEU A 93 -6.66 20.19 10.15
C LEU A 93 -6.30 21.25 11.20
N GLU A 94 -7.06 21.33 12.30
CA GLU A 94 -6.86 22.34 13.34
C GLU A 94 -5.56 22.18 14.12
N THR A 95 -5.12 20.93 14.36
CA THR A 95 -3.95 20.64 15.20
C THR A 95 -2.65 20.54 14.42
N VAL A 96 -2.69 20.02 13.18
CA VAL A 96 -1.50 19.83 12.34
C VAL A 96 -1.29 21.04 11.42
N HIS A 97 -2.36 21.71 11.03
CA HIS A 97 -2.34 22.83 10.08
C HIS A 97 -3.14 24.05 10.58
N PRO A 98 -2.82 24.60 11.76
CA PRO A 98 -3.56 25.71 12.37
C PRO A 98 -3.66 26.95 11.46
N GLU A 99 -2.68 27.18 10.58
CA GLU A 99 -2.65 28.26 9.59
C GLU A 99 -3.73 28.15 8.50
N SER A 100 -4.31 26.96 8.35
CA SER A 100 -5.26 26.63 7.28
C SER A 100 -6.68 26.36 7.78
N LYS A 101 -6.91 26.40 9.10
CA LYS A 101 -8.19 26.03 9.72
C LYS A 101 -9.38 26.88 9.26
N ASP A 102 -9.15 28.17 9.00
CA ASP A 102 -10.19 29.15 8.63
C ASP A 102 -10.24 29.39 7.11
N LYS A 103 -9.54 28.57 6.32
CA LYS A 103 -9.54 28.71 4.86
C LYS A 103 -10.84 28.17 4.28
N ASN A 104 -11.29 28.81 3.20
CA ASN A 104 -12.50 28.39 2.49
C ASN A 104 -12.27 27.14 1.63
N LYS A 105 -13.35 26.59 1.08
CA LYS A 105 -13.31 25.39 0.25
C LYS A 105 -12.46 25.59 -1.01
N GLU A 106 -12.47 26.78 -1.59
CA GLU A 106 -11.76 27.13 -2.82
C GLU A 106 -10.24 27.01 -2.63
N PHE A 107 -9.71 27.37 -1.46
CA PHE A 107 -8.31 27.15 -1.11
C PHE A 107 -7.94 25.65 -1.18
N PHE A 108 -8.80 24.79 -0.63
CA PHE A 108 -8.57 23.35 -0.62
C PHE A 108 -8.74 22.71 -2.00
N VAL A 109 -9.66 23.20 -2.83
CA VAL A 109 -9.78 22.77 -4.23
C VAL A 109 -8.49 23.08 -5.01
N ARG A 110 -7.94 24.29 -4.87
CA ARG A 110 -6.65 24.63 -5.49
C ARG A 110 -5.51 23.74 -4.97
N LYS A 111 -5.51 23.41 -3.67
CA LYS A 111 -4.52 22.49 -3.10
C LYS A 111 -4.66 21.06 -3.64
N LYS A 112 -5.88 20.59 -3.87
CA LYS A 112 -6.15 19.31 -4.54
C LYS A 112 -5.49 19.26 -5.92
N GLU A 113 -5.70 20.30 -6.72
CA GLU A 113 -5.13 20.40 -8.07
C GLU A 113 -3.60 20.40 -8.04
N GLN A 114 -2.98 21.19 -7.15
CA GLN A 114 -1.53 21.21 -6.96
C GLN A 114 -0.97 19.84 -6.60
N LEU A 115 -1.66 19.10 -5.72
CA LEU A 115 -1.26 17.76 -5.31
C LEU A 115 -1.39 16.74 -6.45
N LEU A 116 -2.45 16.83 -7.26
CA LEU A 116 -2.59 15.94 -8.43
C LEU A 116 -1.53 16.24 -9.49
N GLU A 117 -1.21 17.51 -9.70
CA GLU A 117 -0.18 17.92 -10.65
C GLU A 117 1.21 17.48 -10.20
N SER A 118 1.54 17.63 -8.91
CA SER A 118 2.82 17.14 -8.39
C SER A 118 2.95 15.63 -8.52
N GLN A 119 1.89 14.87 -8.29
CA GLN A 119 1.89 13.42 -8.48
C GLN A 119 2.14 13.04 -9.95
N LYS A 120 1.47 13.69 -10.91
CA LYS A 120 1.70 13.45 -12.33
C LYS A 120 3.16 13.74 -12.72
N ASN A 121 3.70 14.86 -12.25
CA ASN A 121 5.08 15.24 -12.52
C ASN A 121 6.06 14.20 -11.96
N MET A 122 5.83 13.71 -10.73
CA MET A 122 6.64 12.64 -10.16
C MET A 122 6.54 11.33 -10.95
N MET A 123 5.35 10.95 -11.40
CA MET A 123 5.17 9.78 -12.26
C MET A 123 5.92 9.91 -13.58
N HIS A 124 5.84 11.07 -14.23
CA HIS A 124 6.55 11.34 -15.48
C HIS A 124 8.08 11.29 -15.28
N VAL A 125 8.60 11.89 -14.21
CA VAL A 125 10.02 11.80 -13.87
C VAL A 125 10.45 10.35 -13.63
N ALA A 126 9.68 9.59 -12.85
CA ALA A 126 9.98 8.18 -12.61
C ALA A 126 9.94 7.34 -13.89
N GLN A 127 8.97 7.60 -14.77
CA GLN A 127 8.87 6.92 -16.07
C GLN A 127 10.08 7.22 -16.95
N THR A 128 10.44 8.51 -17.11
CA THR A 128 11.59 8.90 -17.94
C THR A 128 12.92 8.36 -17.41
N ILE A 129 13.10 8.28 -16.09
CA ILE A 129 14.27 7.64 -15.48
C ILE A 129 14.30 6.15 -15.80
N ASN A 130 13.17 5.45 -15.66
CA ASN A 130 13.08 4.03 -15.97
C ASN A 130 13.33 3.74 -17.46
N GLU A 131 12.81 4.56 -18.36
CA GLU A 131 13.05 4.45 -19.80
C GLU A 131 14.54 4.58 -20.12
N LYS A 132 15.20 5.61 -19.60
CA LYS A 132 16.65 5.82 -19.76
C LYS A 132 17.48 4.68 -19.16
N ALA A 133 17.10 4.20 -17.97
CA ALA A 133 17.79 3.07 -17.32
C ALA A 133 17.63 1.78 -18.14
N THR A 134 16.44 1.54 -18.70
CA THR A 134 16.15 0.38 -19.54
C THR A 134 16.93 0.44 -20.85
N GLU A 135 16.94 1.61 -21.51
CA GLU A 135 17.71 1.85 -22.74
C GLU A 135 19.21 1.62 -22.49
N ALA A 136 19.77 2.18 -21.41
CA ALA A 136 21.17 1.97 -21.05
C ALA A 136 21.48 0.49 -20.79
N SER A 137 20.62 -0.21 -20.05
CA SER A 137 20.78 -1.65 -19.76
C SER A 137 20.74 -2.50 -21.04
N TYR A 138 19.86 -2.15 -21.97
CA TYR A 138 19.77 -2.79 -23.28
C TYR A 138 21.05 -2.56 -24.10
N LEU A 139 21.54 -1.32 -24.18
CA LEU A 139 22.75 -0.99 -24.94
C LEU A 139 23.99 -1.71 -24.40
N VAL A 140 24.13 -1.81 -23.07
CA VAL A 140 25.22 -2.57 -22.44
C VAL A 140 25.13 -4.04 -22.81
N SER A 141 23.94 -4.65 -22.67
CA SER A 141 23.72 -6.06 -22.99
C SER A 141 23.99 -6.36 -24.46
N TYR A 142 23.55 -5.47 -25.35
CA TYR A 142 23.77 -5.58 -26.79
C TYR A 142 25.25 -5.59 -27.15
N ARG A 143 26.05 -4.69 -26.56
CA ARG A 143 27.50 -4.61 -26.81
C ARG A 143 28.24 -5.85 -26.31
N ILE A 144 27.88 -6.37 -25.14
CA ILE A 144 28.47 -7.60 -24.59
C ILE A 144 28.17 -8.79 -25.50
N ALA A 145 26.92 -8.91 -25.96
CA ALA A 145 26.52 -9.97 -26.88
C ALA A 145 27.27 -9.87 -28.22
N GLN A 146 27.45 -8.66 -28.76
CA GLN A 146 28.23 -8.44 -29.99
C GLN A 146 29.71 -8.81 -29.83
N ALA A 147 30.30 -8.53 -28.67
CA ALA A 147 31.68 -8.88 -28.37
C ALA A 147 31.87 -10.38 -28.07
N GLY A 148 30.78 -11.15 -27.91
CA GLY A 148 30.83 -12.56 -27.52
C GLY A 148 31.22 -12.77 -26.05
N GLU A 149 31.10 -11.73 -25.23
CA GLU A 149 31.55 -11.70 -23.84
C GLU A 149 30.51 -12.33 -22.90
N ALA A 150 30.99 -12.87 -21.77
CA ALA A 150 30.11 -13.44 -20.76
C ALA A 150 29.29 -12.35 -20.05
N HIS A 151 28.03 -12.66 -19.73
CA HIS A 151 27.13 -11.77 -18.99
C HIS A 151 27.68 -11.35 -17.60
N THR A 152 28.61 -12.12 -17.04
CA THR A 152 29.31 -11.83 -15.78
C THR A 152 30.11 -10.53 -15.82
N ILE A 153 30.57 -10.10 -17.01
CA ILE A 153 31.26 -8.82 -17.18
C ILE A 153 30.31 -7.65 -16.93
N ALA A 154 29.03 -7.75 -17.35
CA ALA A 154 28.03 -6.73 -17.06
C ALA A 154 27.86 -6.54 -15.55
N GLU A 155 27.74 -7.64 -14.80
CA GLU A 155 27.55 -7.58 -13.36
C GLU A 155 28.72 -6.93 -12.64
N ASN A 156 29.96 -7.25 -13.04
CA ASN A 156 31.16 -6.67 -12.45
C ASN A 156 31.25 -5.16 -12.68
N LEU A 157 30.75 -4.66 -13.81
CA LEU A 157 30.73 -3.24 -14.13
C LEU A 157 29.57 -2.49 -13.44
N ILE A 158 28.40 -3.13 -13.32
CA ILE A 158 27.21 -2.51 -12.74
C ILE A 158 27.24 -2.52 -11.20
N LYS A 159 27.68 -3.62 -10.56
CA LYS A 159 27.74 -3.75 -9.08
C LYS A 159 28.40 -2.56 -8.36
N PRO A 160 29.58 -2.05 -8.77
CA PRO A 160 30.20 -0.90 -8.11
C PRO A 160 29.50 0.44 -8.36
N CYS A 161 28.60 0.52 -9.35
CA CYS A 161 27.88 1.75 -9.70
C CYS A 161 26.51 1.87 -9.00
N VAL A 162 26.02 0.80 -8.38
CA VAL A 162 24.80 0.81 -7.57
C VAL A 162 25.17 1.26 -6.16
N ARG A 163 24.58 2.39 -5.73
CA ARG A 163 24.77 2.97 -4.39
C ARG A 163 23.96 2.25 -3.32
#